data_AF-A0A4W6D2R9-F1
#
_entry.id   AF-A0A4W6D2R9-F1
#
_cell.length_a   1.000
_cell.length_b   1.000
_cell.length_c   1.000
_cell.angle_alpha   90.00
_cell.angle_beta   90.00
_cell.angle_gamma   90.00
#
_symmetry.space_group_name_H-M   'P 1'
#
loop_
_entity.id
_entity.type
_entity.pdbx_description
1 polymer ?
#
loop_
_entity_poly.entity_id
_entity_poly.type
_entity_poly.pdbx_seq_one_letter_code
_entity_poly.pdbx_strand_id
1 'polypeptide(L)'
;MVEAIALSGSLVKSQQIGDAELTLEQRREELLHQYRNKPLVFLERYHACLKPQHLSAFDHVSSDPRAQHYSKVIQTRSAGCTNRTRVRNQRYAALRALQREGQYFSEEQMRIREPLLYEQYIGQYLTDEEMLERSQGAMLDGAEGGPGAPAGGTGGLAHLLLNSYQERLIQNRLQEEQEREEGAQEEEEDEEDDDDRVQEKEWEPTPEEKALLREEFISQMHQRFLDGKDKDFNYSEVDENPDYDNLDIVSRDAEDKYFDEDDEVEEDEEDMTE
;
A
#
# COMPACT_ATOMS: atom_id res chain seq x y z
N MET A 1 -26.52 3.47 19.42
CA MET A 1 -27.08 3.67 18.08
C MET A 1 -27.60 5.09 17.86
N VAL A 2 -28.74 5.45 18.46
CA VAL A 2 -29.39 6.77 18.25
C VAL A 2 -28.49 7.94 18.63
N GLU A 3 -27.74 7.82 19.72
CA GLU A 3 -26.81 8.86 20.16
C GLU A 3 -25.65 9.10 19.18
N ALA A 4 -25.12 8.03 18.56
CA ALA A 4 -24.08 8.15 17.55
C ALA A 4 -24.57 8.91 16.30
N ILE A 5 -25.82 8.66 15.89
CA ILE A 5 -26.46 9.34 14.74
C ILE A 5 -26.82 10.79 15.09
N ALA A 6 -27.26 11.05 16.32
CA ALA A 6 -27.57 12.40 16.77
C ALA A 6 -26.34 13.33 16.70
N LEU A 7 -25.16 12.79 17.01
CA LEU A 7 -23.87 13.49 16.97
C LEU A 7 -23.22 13.55 15.59
N SER A 8 -23.58 12.68 14.64
CA SER A 8 -22.93 12.56 13.33
C SER A 8 -23.28 13.66 12.31
N GLY A 9 -23.96 14.73 12.73
CA GLY A 9 -24.39 15.82 11.85
C GLY A 9 -25.45 15.43 10.81
N SER A 10 -25.93 14.19 10.81
CA SER A 10 -26.90 13.68 9.83
C SER A 10 -28.23 14.46 9.86
N LEU A 11 -28.85 14.62 8.68
CA LEU A 11 -30.15 15.29 8.57
C LEU A 11 -31.26 14.39 9.12
N VAL A 12 -31.69 14.67 10.35
CA VAL A 12 -32.74 13.91 11.04
C VAL A 12 -34.14 14.29 10.53
N LYS A 13 -34.34 15.55 10.17
CA LYS A 13 -35.62 16.12 9.74
C LYS A 13 -35.38 17.16 8.64
N SER A 14 -36.30 17.28 7.70
CA SER A 14 -36.26 18.35 6.70
C SER A 14 -36.57 19.68 7.40
N GLN A 15 -35.60 20.59 7.45
CA GLN A 15 -35.74 21.94 8.01
C GLN A 15 -35.69 22.96 6.87
N GLN A 16 -36.54 23.98 6.92
CA GLN A 16 -36.52 25.07 5.95
C GLN A 16 -35.40 26.07 6.29
N ILE A 17 -34.93 26.81 5.27
CA ILE A 17 -33.97 27.89 5.48
C ILE A 17 -34.58 28.91 6.45
N GLY A 18 -34.01 29.02 7.66
CA GLY A 18 -34.47 29.91 8.73
C GLY A 18 -35.02 29.20 9.98
N ASP A 19 -35.20 27.88 9.94
CA ASP A 19 -35.57 27.11 11.14
C ASP A 19 -34.40 27.02 12.13
N ALA A 20 -34.72 27.03 13.43
CA ALA A 20 -33.72 26.83 14.48
C ALA A 20 -33.11 25.42 14.39
N GLU A 21 -31.79 25.31 14.61
CA GLU A 21 -31.11 24.02 14.67
C GLU A 21 -31.74 23.14 15.77
N LEU A 22 -32.05 21.89 15.41
CA LEU A 22 -32.61 20.92 16.36
C LEU A 22 -31.60 20.65 17.47
N THR A 23 -32.05 20.78 18.71
CA THR A 23 -31.26 20.39 19.88
C THR A 23 -30.96 18.89 19.86
N LEU A 24 -29.90 18.46 20.55
CA LEU A 24 -29.52 17.04 20.62
C LEU A 24 -30.66 16.16 21.16
N GLU A 25 -31.46 16.66 22.09
CA GLU A 25 -32.62 15.95 22.65
C GLU A 25 -33.73 15.78 21.61
N GLN A 26 -34.09 16.84 20.89
CA GLN A 26 -35.08 16.78 19.81
C GLN A 26 -34.64 15.85 18.67
N ARG A 27 -33.34 15.84 18.34
CA ARG A 27 -32.75 14.90 17.37
C ARG A 27 -32.92 13.46 17.82
N ARG A 28 -32.66 13.16 19.09
CA ARG A 28 -32.83 11.81 19.66
C ARG A 28 -34.28 11.34 19.60
N GLU A 29 -35.23 12.20 19.95
CA GLU A 29 -36.66 11.87 19.93
C GLU A 29 -37.15 11.52 18.51
N GLU A 30 -36.79 12.36 17.53
CA GLU A 30 -37.18 12.15 16.14
C GLU A 30 -36.54 10.87 15.55
N LEU A 31 -35.27 10.59 15.88
CA LEU A 31 -34.60 9.35 15.48
C LEU A 31 -35.26 8.10 16.10
N LEU A 32 -35.62 8.15 17.39
CA LEU A 32 -36.34 7.06 18.04
C LEU A 32 -37.72 6.83 17.41
N HIS A 33 -38.42 7.90 17.06
CA HIS A 33 -39.71 7.83 16.38
C HIS A 33 -39.57 7.16 15.00
N GLN A 34 -38.57 7.57 14.21
CA GLN A 34 -38.30 6.97 12.89
C GLN A 34 -37.94 5.49 12.98
N TYR A 35 -37.09 5.11 13.93
CA TYR A 35 -36.72 3.71 14.14
C TYR A 35 -37.91 2.83 14.54
N ARG A 36 -38.79 3.31 15.43
CA ARG A 36 -39.99 2.55 15.86
C ARG A 36 -41.01 2.36 14.74
N ASN A 37 -41.18 3.36 13.90
CA ASN A 37 -42.19 3.31 12.84
C ASN A 37 -41.69 2.58 11.59
N LYS A 38 -40.44 2.82 11.20
CA LYS A 38 -39.86 2.33 9.94
C LYS A 38 -38.39 1.96 10.13
N PRO A 39 -38.10 0.83 10.82
CA PRO A 39 -36.72 0.40 11.12
C PRO A 39 -35.88 0.15 9.86
N LEU A 40 -36.47 -0.36 8.78
CA LEU A 40 -35.74 -0.60 7.51
C LEU A 40 -35.32 0.71 6.82
N VAL A 41 -36.23 1.69 6.73
CA VAL A 41 -35.93 3.02 6.16
C VAL A 41 -34.92 3.76 7.03
N PHE A 42 -34.99 3.57 8.35
CA PHE A 42 -34.01 4.10 9.28
C PHE A 42 -32.62 3.50 9.02
N LEU A 43 -32.54 2.18 8.83
CA LEU A 43 -31.28 1.49 8.51
C LEU A 43 -30.69 2.01 7.19
N GLU A 44 -31.49 2.06 6.13
CA GLU A 44 -31.11 2.60 4.82
C GLU A 44 -30.61 4.04 4.89
N ARG A 45 -31.25 4.91 5.68
CA ARG A 45 -30.88 6.33 5.74
C ARG A 45 -29.65 6.60 6.60
N TYR A 46 -29.46 5.83 7.67
CA TYR A 46 -28.42 6.11 8.68
C TYR A 46 -27.30 5.06 8.71
N HIS A 47 -27.28 4.07 7.82
CA HIS A 47 -26.24 3.04 7.77
C HIS A 47 -24.82 3.61 7.78
N ALA A 48 -24.57 4.78 7.16
CA ALA A 48 -23.28 5.49 7.17
C ALA A 48 -22.74 5.77 8.58
N CYS A 49 -23.61 6.06 9.55
CA CYS A 49 -23.26 6.45 10.91
C CYS A 49 -23.30 5.28 11.91
N LEU A 50 -23.70 4.09 11.45
CA LEU A 50 -23.84 2.90 12.29
C LEU A 50 -22.52 2.12 12.41
N LYS A 51 -22.35 1.45 13.55
CA LYS A 51 -21.23 0.54 13.83
C LYS A 51 -21.78 -0.89 13.97
N PRO A 52 -20.95 -1.93 13.83
CA PRO A 52 -21.39 -3.33 13.96
C PRO A 52 -22.11 -3.62 15.28
N GLN A 53 -21.63 -3.01 16.38
CA GLN A 53 -22.26 -3.06 17.70
C GLN A 53 -23.72 -2.54 17.76
N HIS A 54 -24.20 -1.87 16.71
CA HIS A 54 -25.57 -1.36 16.63
C HIS A 54 -26.50 -2.26 15.82
N LEU A 55 -25.98 -3.30 15.16
CA LEU A 55 -26.76 -4.21 14.32
C LEU A 55 -27.73 -5.07 15.13
N SER A 56 -27.41 -5.37 16.39
CA SER A 56 -28.31 -6.10 17.30
C SER A 56 -29.67 -5.41 17.51
N ALA A 57 -29.74 -4.09 17.28
CA ALA A 57 -31.02 -3.38 17.30
C ALA A 57 -31.93 -3.78 16.14
N PHE A 58 -31.43 -4.41 15.07
CA PHE A 58 -32.20 -4.77 13.87
C PHE A 58 -32.50 -6.26 13.77
N ASP A 59 -32.21 -7.06 14.81
CA ASP A 59 -32.45 -8.51 14.80
C ASP A 59 -33.92 -8.87 14.46
N HIS A 60 -34.86 -8.02 14.90
CA HIS A 60 -36.29 -8.16 14.63
C HIS A 60 -36.70 -7.95 13.16
N VAL A 61 -35.84 -7.36 12.33
CA VAL A 61 -36.04 -7.18 10.87
C VAL A 61 -34.99 -7.90 10.03
N SER A 62 -34.15 -8.74 10.64
CA SER A 62 -33.05 -9.46 9.97
C SER A 62 -33.49 -10.41 8.86
N SER A 63 -34.76 -10.82 8.85
CA SER A 63 -35.33 -11.66 7.78
C SER A 63 -35.55 -10.91 6.47
N ASP A 64 -35.57 -9.57 6.48
CA ASP A 64 -35.73 -8.77 5.27
C ASP A 64 -34.39 -8.66 4.51
N PRO A 65 -34.37 -8.88 3.18
CA PRO A 65 -33.15 -8.79 2.37
C PRO A 65 -32.43 -7.43 2.50
N ARG A 66 -33.17 -6.33 2.69
CA ARG A 66 -32.57 -4.99 2.87
C ARG A 66 -31.80 -4.91 4.18
N ALA A 67 -32.33 -5.52 5.24
CA ALA A 67 -31.65 -5.54 6.53
C ALA A 67 -30.35 -6.35 6.46
N GLN A 68 -30.36 -7.47 5.73
CA GLN A 68 -29.18 -8.30 5.48
C GLN A 68 -28.12 -7.53 4.68
N HIS A 69 -28.53 -6.91 3.56
CA HIS A 69 -27.64 -6.08 2.72
C HIS A 69 -26.96 -4.97 3.53
N TYR A 70 -27.73 -4.12 4.22
CA TYR A 70 -27.14 -3.01 4.99
C TYR A 70 -26.31 -3.48 6.19
N SER A 71 -26.64 -4.65 6.78
CA SER A 71 -25.81 -5.27 7.81
C SER A 71 -24.46 -5.70 7.26
N LYS A 72 -24.43 -6.34 6.07
CA LYS A 72 -23.19 -6.69 5.34
C LYS A 72 -22.37 -5.43 5.06
N VAL A 73 -22.99 -4.36 4.53
CA VAL A 73 -22.32 -3.07 4.25
C VAL A 73 -21.70 -2.43 5.50
N ILE A 74 -22.39 -2.46 6.65
CA ILE A 74 -21.86 -1.90 7.90
C ILE A 74 -20.69 -2.75 8.43
N GLN A 75 -20.77 -4.07 8.29
CA GLN A 75 -19.71 -4.99 8.68
C GLN A 75 -18.47 -4.82 7.79
N THR A 76 -18.61 -4.80 6.46
CA THR A 76 -17.49 -4.63 5.52
C THR A 76 -16.78 -3.29 5.70
N ARG A 77 -17.53 -2.20 5.91
CA ARG A 77 -16.95 -0.88 6.24
C ARG A 77 -16.15 -0.91 7.55
N SER A 78 -16.64 -1.63 8.55
CA SER A 78 -15.95 -1.75 9.84
C SER A 78 -14.73 -2.67 9.81
N ALA A 79 -14.68 -3.61 8.87
CA ALA A 79 -13.62 -4.60 8.73
C ALA A 79 -12.30 -4.01 8.17
N GLY A 80 -12.24 -2.71 7.86
CA GLY A 80 -11.00 -2.03 7.45
C GLY A 80 -10.53 -2.36 6.02
N CYS A 81 -11.22 -3.25 5.30
CA CYS A 81 -10.90 -3.60 3.91
C CYS A 81 -10.89 -2.35 3.01
N THR A 82 -11.83 -1.43 3.22
CA THR A 82 -11.90 -0.16 2.48
C THR A 82 -10.68 0.74 2.74
N ASN A 83 -10.06 0.68 3.92
CA ASN A 83 -8.86 1.47 4.21
C ASN A 83 -7.62 0.85 3.59
N ARG A 84 -7.49 -0.48 3.61
CA ARG A 84 -6.34 -1.16 2.98
C ARG A 84 -6.33 -0.95 1.47
N THR A 85 -7.46 -1.12 0.80
CA THR A 85 -7.56 -0.87 -0.66
C THR A 85 -7.35 0.60 -0.97
N ARG A 86 -7.96 1.53 -0.21
CA ARG A 86 -7.74 2.96 -0.41
C ARG A 86 -6.27 3.37 -0.23
N VAL A 87 -5.62 2.92 0.83
CA VAL A 87 -4.20 3.20 1.09
C VAL A 87 -3.33 2.60 -0.02
N ARG A 88 -3.60 1.36 -0.45
CA ARG A 88 -2.85 0.74 -1.56
C ARG A 88 -3.04 1.51 -2.87
N ASN A 89 -4.23 2.02 -3.15
CA ASN A 89 -4.54 2.82 -4.34
C ASN A 89 -3.87 4.20 -4.29
N GLN A 90 -3.87 4.86 -3.13
CA GLN A 90 -3.13 6.12 -2.92
C GLN A 90 -1.63 5.92 -3.12
N ARG A 91 -1.06 4.90 -2.49
CA ARG A 91 0.34 4.53 -2.70
C ARG A 91 0.62 4.16 -4.15
N TYR A 92 -0.29 3.50 -4.86
CA TYR A 92 -0.12 3.24 -6.28
C TYR A 92 -0.08 4.53 -7.12
N ALA A 93 -0.92 5.51 -6.80
CA ALA A 93 -0.87 6.82 -7.45
C ALA A 93 0.47 7.54 -7.19
N ALA A 94 0.96 7.51 -5.95
CA ALA A 94 2.27 8.05 -5.58
C ALA A 94 3.43 7.31 -6.29
N LEU A 95 3.39 5.97 -6.33
CA LEU A 95 4.34 5.13 -7.05
C LEU A 95 4.47 5.58 -8.51
N ARG A 96 3.34 5.81 -9.20
CA ARG A 96 3.33 6.28 -10.60
C ARG A 96 3.86 7.70 -10.76
N ALA A 97 3.63 8.57 -9.78
CA ALA A 97 4.22 9.90 -9.76
C ALA A 97 5.75 9.84 -9.64
N LEU A 98 6.26 9.08 -8.67
CA LEU A 98 7.68 8.88 -8.41
C LEU A 98 8.41 8.21 -9.58
N GLN A 99 7.78 7.25 -10.25
CA GLN A 99 8.33 6.64 -11.47
C GLN A 99 8.48 7.65 -12.61
N ARG A 100 7.55 8.60 -12.73
CA ARG A 100 7.61 9.65 -13.75
C ARG A 100 8.72 10.65 -13.46
N GLU A 101 8.97 10.95 -12.19
CA GLU A 101 10.09 11.80 -11.75
C GLU A 101 11.44 11.10 -11.93
N GLY A 102 11.48 9.77 -11.77
CA GLY A 102 12.64 8.92 -12.09
C GLY A 102 13.76 8.93 -11.06
N GLN A 103 13.68 9.75 -10.00
CA GLN A 103 14.74 9.84 -8.99
C GLN A 103 14.62 8.74 -7.94
N TYR A 104 13.44 8.59 -7.33
CA TYR A 104 13.22 7.69 -6.19
C TYR A 104 13.40 6.20 -6.52
N PHE A 105 12.93 5.79 -7.70
CA PHE A 105 13.05 4.43 -8.22
C PHE A 105 14.23 4.29 -9.20
N SER A 106 15.23 5.16 -9.12
CA SER A 106 16.50 4.91 -9.79
C SER A 106 17.21 3.73 -9.14
N GLU A 107 17.94 2.94 -9.93
CA GLU A 107 18.67 1.76 -9.44
C GLU A 107 19.58 2.12 -8.25
N GLU A 108 20.30 3.25 -8.33
CA GLU A 108 21.18 3.70 -7.27
C GLU A 108 20.41 4.05 -5.98
N GLN A 109 19.27 4.74 -6.07
CA GLN A 109 18.44 5.01 -4.89
C GLN A 109 17.85 3.74 -4.28
N MET A 110 17.49 2.75 -5.11
CA MET A 110 16.99 1.46 -4.61
C MET A 110 18.11 0.67 -3.91
N ARG A 111 19.32 0.66 -4.47
CA ARG A 111 20.52 0.04 -3.88
C ARG A 111 20.87 0.64 -2.53
N ILE A 112 20.82 1.96 -2.39
CA ILE A 112 21.12 2.64 -1.12
C ILE A 112 20.11 2.23 -0.03
N ARG A 113 18.83 2.12 -0.39
CA ARG A 113 17.74 1.84 0.55
C ARG A 113 17.66 0.38 0.95
N GLU A 114 17.80 -0.53 -0.01
CA GLU A 114 17.72 -1.99 0.20
C GLU A 114 18.98 -2.69 -0.37
N PRO A 115 20.14 -2.58 0.31
CA PRO A 115 21.41 -3.13 -0.18
C PRO A 115 21.40 -4.64 -0.35
N LEU A 116 20.82 -5.38 0.61
CA LEU A 116 20.80 -6.85 0.54
C LEU A 116 19.97 -7.36 -0.64
N LEU A 117 18.79 -6.76 -0.85
CA LEU A 117 17.94 -7.11 -1.99
C LEU A 117 18.66 -6.79 -3.32
N TYR A 118 19.39 -5.67 -3.39
CA TYR A 118 20.19 -5.36 -4.56
C TYR A 118 21.30 -6.40 -4.79
N GLU A 119 22.00 -6.79 -3.73
CA GLU A 119 23.08 -7.79 -3.82
C GLU A 119 22.57 -9.13 -4.35
N GLN A 120 21.44 -9.61 -3.83
CA GLN A 120 20.83 -10.88 -4.21
C GLN A 120 20.37 -10.92 -5.68
N TYR A 121 19.82 -9.83 -6.21
CA TYR A 121 19.26 -9.82 -7.57
C TYR A 121 20.22 -9.28 -8.63
N ILE A 122 21.10 -8.35 -8.27
CA ILE A 122 21.94 -7.61 -9.23
C ILE A 122 23.41 -7.71 -8.84
N GLY A 123 23.76 -7.35 -7.59
CA GLY A 123 25.13 -7.14 -7.14
C GLY A 123 26.03 -8.34 -7.36
N GLN A 124 25.59 -9.54 -6.95
CA GLN A 124 26.36 -10.78 -7.07
C GLN A 124 26.65 -11.22 -8.51
N TYR A 125 25.90 -10.68 -9.49
CA TYR A 125 26.04 -11.03 -10.90
C TYR A 125 26.75 -9.95 -11.72
N LEU A 126 27.19 -8.85 -11.10
CA LEU A 126 27.95 -7.80 -11.78
C LEU A 126 29.37 -8.27 -12.06
N THR A 127 29.81 -8.05 -13.30
CA THR A 127 31.21 -8.24 -13.66
C THR A 127 32.08 -7.11 -13.09
N ASP A 128 33.38 -7.36 -12.96
CA ASP A 128 34.36 -6.33 -12.58
C ASP A 128 34.28 -5.09 -13.47
N GLU A 129 34.02 -5.28 -14.78
CA GLU A 129 33.85 -4.20 -15.74
C GLU A 129 32.59 -3.37 -15.45
N GLU A 130 31.44 -4.02 -15.24
CA GLU A 130 30.18 -3.35 -14.88
C GLU A 130 30.28 -2.59 -13.54
N MET A 131 30.96 -3.16 -12.54
CA MET A 131 31.24 -2.47 -11.27
C MET A 131 32.11 -1.23 -11.47
N LEU A 132 33.12 -1.32 -12.32
CA LEU A 132 34.03 -0.20 -12.61
C LEU A 132 33.31 0.90 -13.40
N GLU A 133 32.46 0.54 -14.37
CA GLU A 133 31.59 1.49 -15.08
C GLU A 133 30.64 2.22 -14.13
N ARG A 134 29.99 1.52 -13.19
CA ARG A 134 29.14 2.13 -12.17
C ARG A 134 29.91 3.14 -11.32
N SER A 135 31.10 2.73 -10.84
CA SER A 135 31.96 3.61 -10.03
C SER A 135 32.42 4.86 -10.78
N GLN A 136 32.64 4.74 -12.10
CA GLN A 136 32.96 5.86 -12.98
C GLN A 136 31.73 6.76 -13.25
N GLY A 137 30.55 6.19 -13.46
CA GLY A 137 29.30 6.92 -13.64
C GLY A 137 29.00 7.82 -12.44
N ALA A 138 29.22 7.30 -11.22
CA ALA A 138 29.10 8.07 -9.99
C ALA A 138 30.08 9.25 -9.92
N MET A 139 31.21 9.23 -10.64
CA MET A 139 32.14 10.38 -10.74
C MET A 139 31.69 11.44 -11.76
N LEU A 140 30.89 11.05 -12.76
CA LEU A 140 30.47 11.90 -13.88
C LEU A 140 29.12 12.58 -13.65
N ASP A 141 28.23 12.01 -12.83
CA ASP A 141 26.89 12.54 -12.55
C ASP A 141 26.92 13.95 -11.90
N GLY A 142 28.02 14.31 -11.24
CA GLY A 142 28.27 15.67 -10.74
C GLY A 142 28.64 16.72 -11.81
N ALA A 143 28.72 16.34 -13.10
CA ALA A 143 29.13 17.19 -14.20
C ALA A 143 27.96 17.71 -15.08
N GLU A 144 26.74 17.19 -14.94
CA GLU A 144 25.56 17.62 -15.72
C GLU A 144 24.87 18.89 -15.17
N GLY A 145 25.67 19.86 -14.72
CA GLY A 145 25.19 21.23 -14.58
C GLY A 145 25.00 21.84 -15.97
N GLY A 146 23.75 22.05 -16.39
CA GLY A 146 23.40 22.63 -17.69
C GLY A 146 24.19 23.90 -18.07
N PRO A 147 24.25 24.26 -19.38
CA PRO A 147 25.10 25.32 -19.89
C PRO A 147 24.66 26.69 -19.35
N GLY A 148 25.23 27.10 -18.22
CA GLY A 148 24.92 28.37 -17.55
C GLY A 148 25.06 28.41 -16.03
N ALA A 149 25.29 27.27 -15.35
CA ALA A 149 25.51 27.26 -13.91
C ALA A 149 26.93 27.72 -13.53
N PRO A 150 27.11 28.52 -12.45
CA PRO A 150 28.43 29.00 -12.04
C PRO A 150 29.33 27.81 -11.68
N ALA A 151 30.60 27.91 -12.08
CA ALA A 151 31.65 26.90 -11.93
C ALA A 151 31.94 26.54 -10.45
N GLY A 152 31.06 25.76 -9.85
CA GLY A 152 31.15 25.22 -8.50
C GLY A 152 30.65 23.78 -8.47
N GLY A 153 30.93 23.02 -9.54
CA GLY A 153 30.59 21.61 -9.64
C GLY A 153 31.20 20.84 -8.47
N THR A 154 30.35 20.11 -7.76
CA THR A 154 30.73 19.14 -6.73
C THR A 154 31.57 17.99 -7.29
N GLY A 155 31.75 17.87 -8.61
CA GLY A 155 32.71 16.95 -9.22
C GLY A 155 34.16 17.22 -8.81
N GLY A 156 34.67 16.45 -7.85
CA GLY A 156 36.03 16.58 -7.33
C GLY A 156 36.28 15.62 -6.17
N LEU A 157 37.42 15.76 -5.49
CA LEU A 157 37.80 14.91 -4.35
C LEU A 157 36.71 14.86 -3.26
N ALA A 158 35.96 15.94 -3.04
CA ALA A 158 34.86 15.97 -2.08
C ALA A 158 33.75 14.96 -2.43
N HIS A 159 33.37 14.86 -3.70
CA HIS A 159 32.39 13.87 -4.16
C HIS A 159 32.91 12.45 -4.04
N LEU A 160 34.18 12.22 -4.36
CA LEU A 160 34.82 10.91 -4.18
C LEU A 160 34.84 10.49 -2.70
N LEU A 161 35.12 11.42 -1.79
CA LEU A 161 35.05 11.18 -0.35
C LEU A 161 33.62 10.88 0.11
N LEU A 162 32.63 11.64 -0.37
CA LEU A 162 31.20 11.42 -0.07
C LEU A 162 30.74 10.05 -0.57
N ASN A 163 31.02 9.71 -1.83
CA ASN A 163 30.70 8.41 -2.41
C ASN A 163 31.38 7.27 -1.65
N SER A 164 32.67 7.41 -1.29
CA SER A 164 33.38 6.38 -0.53
C SER A 164 32.79 6.17 0.88
N TYR A 165 32.26 7.23 1.48
CA TYR A 165 31.60 7.15 2.77
C TYR A 165 30.22 6.50 2.65
N GLN A 166 29.44 6.90 1.64
CA GLN A 166 28.15 6.27 1.32
C GLN A 166 28.33 4.78 1.03
N GLU A 167 29.30 4.40 0.21
CA GLU A 167 29.57 3.00 -0.11
C GLU A 167 29.90 2.20 1.15
N ARG A 168 30.67 2.77 2.08
CA ARG A 168 30.94 2.14 3.37
C ARG A 168 29.67 1.95 4.22
N LEU A 169 28.76 2.92 4.21
CA LEU A 169 27.48 2.79 4.92
C LEU A 169 26.62 1.68 4.32
N ILE A 170 26.58 1.58 2.98
CA ILE A 170 25.87 0.53 2.25
C ILE A 170 26.46 -0.83 2.60
N GLN A 171 27.78 -0.97 2.56
CA GLN A 171 28.48 -2.21 2.93
C GLN A 171 28.23 -2.63 4.38
N ASN A 172 28.28 -1.69 5.32
CA ASN A 172 27.97 -1.98 6.72
C ASN A 172 26.51 -2.44 6.90
N ARG A 173 25.55 -1.76 6.25
CA ARG A 173 24.13 -2.15 6.30
C ARG A 173 23.92 -3.54 5.69
N LEU A 174 24.54 -3.81 4.54
CA LEU A 174 24.52 -5.12 3.89
C LEU A 174 25.05 -6.22 4.81
N GLN A 175 26.21 -6.00 5.42
CA GLN A 175 26.82 -6.97 6.34
C GLN A 175 25.92 -7.24 7.57
N GLU A 176 25.36 -6.20 8.19
CA GLU A 176 24.43 -6.36 9.31
C GLU A 176 23.14 -7.12 8.94
N GLU A 177 22.69 -7.04 7.69
CA GLU A 177 21.53 -7.78 7.20
C GLU A 177 21.89 -9.24 6.89
N GLN A 178 23.05 -9.50 6.26
CA GLN A 178 23.57 -10.85 6.03
C GLN A 178 23.77 -11.62 7.33
N GLU A 179 24.45 -11.02 8.33
CA GLU A 179 24.65 -11.65 9.65
C GLU A 179 23.32 -11.99 10.35
N ARG A 180 22.27 -11.18 10.11
CA ARG A 180 20.92 -11.45 10.65
C ARG A 180 20.25 -12.62 9.94
N GLU A 181 20.36 -12.72 8.61
CA GLU A 181 19.79 -13.84 7.86
C GLU A 181 20.51 -15.15 8.15
N GLU A 182 21.84 -15.15 8.19
CA GLU A 182 22.66 -16.31 8.59
C GLU A 182 22.27 -16.78 9.99
N GLY A 183 22.17 -15.85 10.96
CA GLY A 183 21.73 -16.20 12.31
C GLY A 183 20.31 -16.77 12.39
N ALA A 184 19.39 -16.29 11.54
CA ALA A 184 18.03 -16.84 11.47
C ALA A 184 18.02 -18.25 10.86
N GLN A 185 18.82 -18.48 9.83
CA GLN A 185 18.98 -19.79 9.20
C GLN A 185 19.60 -20.81 10.16
N GLU A 186 20.63 -20.42 10.92
CA GLU A 186 21.24 -21.27 11.95
C GLU A 186 20.25 -21.67 13.06
N GLU A 187 19.30 -20.80 13.42
CA GLU A 187 18.23 -21.11 14.38
C GLU A 187 17.15 -22.07 13.81
N GLU A 188 16.99 -22.14 12.49
CA GLU A 188 16.04 -23.03 11.80
C GLU A 188 16.65 -24.40 11.45
N GLU A 189 17.98 -24.49 11.32
CA GLU A 189 18.72 -25.72 10.99
C GLU A 189 18.92 -26.71 12.16
N ASP A 190 18.37 -26.44 13.35
CA ASP A 190 18.47 -27.31 14.54
C ASP A 190 17.63 -28.62 14.46
N GLU A 191 16.95 -28.92 13.33
CA GLU A 191 16.13 -30.14 13.19
C GLU A 191 16.50 -31.17 12.09
N GLU A 192 17.34 -30.91 11.08
CA GLU A 192 17.72 -32.00 10.12
C GLU A 192 19.18 -31.91 9.65
N ASP A 193 20.00 -32.85 10.14
CA ASP A 193 21.35 -33.18 9.67
C ASP A 193 21.24 -33.88 8.30
N ASP A 194 21.38 -33.13 7.20
CA ASP A 194 21.64 -33.71 5.88
C ASP A 194 22.83 -33.02 5.19
N ASP A 195 23.91 -33.80 5.10
CA ASP A 195 25.23 -33.51 4.54
C ASP A 195 25.19 -33.44 3.01
N ASP A 196 24.49 -32.45 2.46
CA ASP A 196 24.63 -32.06 1.05
C ASP A 196 24.68 -30.53 0.94
N ARG A 197 25.73 -29.93 1.52
CA ARG A 197 26.18 -28.58 1.13
C ARG A 197 26.72 -28.64 -0.29
N VAL A 198 25.81 -28.73 -1.25
CA VAL A 198 26.09 -28.47 -2.66
C VAL A 198 26.69 -27.08 -2.69
N GLN A 199 27.97 -26.97 -3.02
CA GLN A 199 28.56 -25.69 -3.40
C GLN A 199 27.67 -25.13 -4.49
N GLU A 200 26.85 -24.13 -4.17
CA GLU A 200 26.09 -23.36 -5.15
C GLU A 200 27.11 -22.91 -6.17
N LYS A 201 27.08 -23.59 -7.33
CA LYS A 201 27.92 -23.27 -8.46
C LYS A 201 27.76 -21.79 -8.72
N GLU A 202 28.88 -21.13 -9.00
CA GLU A 202 28.97 -19.91 -9.81
C GLU A 202 28.12 -20.09 -11.07
N TRP A 203 26.81 -19.85 -10.94
CA TRP A 203 25.91 -19.74 -12.04
C TRP A 203 25.98 -18.29 -12.46
N GLU A 204 26.61 -18.04 -13.60
CA GLU A 204 26.61 -16.73 -14.23
C GLU A 204 25.36 -16.64 -15.10
N PRO A 205 24.37 -15.79 -14.75
CA PRO A 205 23.18 -15.64 -15.56
C PRO A 205 23.55 -15.03 -16.92
N THR A 206 22.88 -15.50 -17.95
CA THR A 206 22.93 -14.91 -19.28
C THR A 206 22.49 -13.44 -19.24
N PRO A 207 22.85 -12.60 -20.22
CA PRO A 207 22.41 -11.20 -20.24
C PRO A 207 20.88 -11.04 -20.24
N GLU A 208 20.14 -12.00 -20.80
CA GLU A 208 18.67 -12.03 -20.75
C GLU A 208 18.16 -12.32 -19.34
N GLU A 209 18.76 -13.30 -18.65
CA GLU A 209 18.43 -13.61 -17.24
C GLU A 209 18.80 -12.46 -16.30
N LYS A 210 19.93 -11.78 -16.52
CA LYS A 210 20.29 -10.55 -15.79
C LYS A 210 19.24 -9.45 -15.96
N ALA A 211 18.64 -9.33 -17.14
CA ALA A 211 17.56 -8.35 -17.37
C ALA A 211 16.30 -8.73 -16.58
N LEU A 212 15.92 -10.01 -16.57
CA LEU A 212 14.79 -10.50 -15.79
C LEU A 212 15.01 -10.30 -14.28
N LEU A 213 16.20 -10.62 -13.77
CA LEU A 213 16.54 -10.40 -12.36
C LEU A 213 16.46 -8.91 -11.97
N ARG A 214 16.88 -8.00 -12.86
CA ARG A 214 16.70 -6.55 -12.67
C ARG A 214 15.22 -6.16 -12.64
N GLU A 215 14.39 -6.72 -13.52
CA GLU A 215 12.94 -6.47 -13.51
C GLU A 215 12.26 -7.02 -12.25
N GLU A 216 12.70 -8.17 -11.74
CA GLU A 216 12.24 -8.76 -10.48
C GLU A 216 12.63 -7.90 -9.28
N PHE A 217 13.88 -7.42 -9.23
CA PHE A 217 14.34 -6.46 -8.23
C PHE A 217 13.45 -5.22 -8.18
N ILE A 218 13.21 -4.60 -9.34
CA ILE A 218 12.36 -3.42 -9.47
C ILE A 218 10.92 -3.73 -9.01
N SER A 219 10.41 -4.90 -9.38
CA SER A 219 9.07 -5.34 -8.99
C SER A 219 8.93 -5.54 -7.48
N GLN A 220 9.94 -6.14 -6.84
CA GLN A 220 9.99 -6.29 -5.38
C GLN A 220 10.05 -4.93 -4.68
N MET A 221 10.85 -3.99 -5.18
CA MET A 221 10.91 -2.62 -4.66
C MET A 221 9.54 -1.93 -4.76
N HIS A 222 8.83 -2.09 -5.87
CA HIS A 222 7.48 -1.55 -6.02
C HIS A 222 6.48 -2.20 -5.05
N GLN A 223 6.53 -3.53 -4.85
CA GLN A 223 5.63 -4.20 -3.91
C GLN A 223 5.90 -3.78 -2.47
N ARG A 224 7.16 -3.70 -2.05
CA ARG A 224 7.54 -3.19 -0.73
C ARG A 224 7.02 -1.77 -0.51
N PHE A 225 7.12 -0.93 -1.53
CA PHE A 225 6.57 0.42 -1.50
C PHE A 225 5.05 0.41 -1.27
N LEU A 226 4.29 -0.36 -2.06
CA LEU A 226 2.83 -0.47 -1.92
C LEU A 226 2.41 -1.05 -0.57
N ASP A 227 3.16 -2.03 -0.06
CA ASP A 227 2.90 -2.68 1.22
C ASP A 227 3.22 -1.79 2.43
N GLY A 228 4.00 -0.71 2.25
CA GLY A 228 4.38 0.17 3.36
C GLY A 228 5.64 -0.27 4.10
N LYS A 229 6.49 -1.10 3.46
CA LYS A 229 7.67 -1.70 4.07
C LYS A 229 8.96 -0.90 3.82
N ASP A 230 8.88 0.15 3.00
CA ASP A 230 10.00 1.02 2.66
C ASP A 230 10.29 2.00 3.81
N LYS A 231 11.28 1.68 4.64
CA LYS A 231 11.57 2.42 5.88
C LYS A 231 12.09 3.84 5.61
N ASP A 232 12.67 4.05 4.43
CA ASP A 232 13.27 5.31 4.02
C ASP A 232 12.23 6.26 3.38
N PHE A 233 10.96 5.81 3.22
CA PHE A 233 9.85 6.64 2.71
C PHE A 233 8.93 7.15 3.82
N ASN A 234 8.47 8.40 3.70
CA ASN A 234 7.50 8.98 4.62
C ASN A 234 6.05 8.77 4.14
N TYR A 235 5.45 7.62 4.49
CA TYR A 235 4.11 7.25 4.04
C TYR A 235 2.98 8.18 4.50
N SER A 236 3.15 8.96 5.58
CA SER A 236 2.12 9.91 6.00
C SER A 236 1.82 10.98 4.95
N GLU A 237 2.79 11.29 4.09
CA GLU A 237 2.63 12.28 3.00
C GLU A 237 1.72 11.77 1.87
N VAL A 238 1.49 10.46 1.81
CA VAL A 238 0.68 9.80 0.77
C VAL A 238 -0.63 9.28 1.36
N ASP A 239 -0.56 8.54 2.47
CA ASP A 239 -1.72 7.84 3.05
C ASP A 239 -2.80 8.79 3.61
N GLU A 240 -2.41 10.03 3.96
CA GLU A 240 -3.33 11.07 4.45
C GLU A 240 -3.64 12.14 3.40
N ASN A 241 -3.08 12.03 2.19
CA ASN A 241 -3.18 13.06 1.18
C ASN A 241 -4.35 12.78 0.20
N PRO A 242 -5.37 13.65 0.16
CA PRO A 242 -6.54 13.47 -0.72
C PRO A 242 -6.20 13.62 -2.21
N ASP A 243 -5.08 14.23 -2.58
CA ASP A 243 -4.68 14.39 -3.99
C ASP A 243 -4.34 13.03 -4.65
N TYR A 244 -4.04 12.01 -3.84
CA TYR A 244 -3.80 10.64 -4.30
C TYR A 244 -5.05 9.75 -4.27
N ASP A 245 -6.22 10.28 -3.88
CA ASP A 245 -7.51 9.58 -4.02
C ASP A 245 -7.91 9.53 -5.50
N ASN A 246 -7.32 8.58 -6.24
CA ASN A 246 -7.62 8.38 -7.64
C ASN A 246 -9.00 7.74 -7.82
N LEU A 247 -10.01 8.60 -8.05
CA LEU A 247 -11.40 8.19 -8.25
C LEU A 247 -11.58 7.22 -9.42
N ASP A 248 -10.74 7.30 -10.46
CA ASP A 248 -10.81 6.40 -11.62
C ASP A 248 -10.39 4.97 -11.25
N ILE A 249 -9.39 4.83 -10.36
CA ILE A 249 -9.00 3.52 -9.84
C ILE A 249 -10.11 2.98 -8.95
N VAL A 250 -10.68 3.81 -8.08
CA VAL A 250 -11.78 3.40 -7.20
C VAL A 250 -13.02 2.98 -7.98
N SER A 251 -13.37 3.68 -9.06
CA SER A 251 -14.50 3.31 -9.91
C SER A 251 -14.25 2.00 -10.62
N ARG A 252 -13.05 1.80 -11.19
CA ARG A 252 -12.72 0.55 -11.87
C ARG A 252 -12.68 -0.64 -10.91
N ASP A 253 -12.07 -0.49 -9.74
CA ASP A 253 -12.06 -1.56 -8.72
C ASP A 253 -13.49 -1.90 -8.26
N ALA A 254 -14.39 -0.91 -8.22
CA ALA A 254 -15.80 -1.13 -7.91
C ALA A 254 -16.57 -1.80 -9.05
N GLU A 255 -16.24 -1.47 -10.31
CA GLU A 255 -16.77 -2.14 -11.50
C GLU A 255 -16.29 -3.58 -11.56
N ASP A 256 -14.99 -3.85 -11.43
CA ASP A 256 -14.41 -5.19 -11.43
C ASP A 256 -15.04 -6.07 -10.33
N LYS A 257 -15.19 -5.52 -9.11
CA LYS A 257 -15.87 -6.22 -8.02
C LYS A 257 -17.34 -6.51 -8.30
N TYR A 258 -18.02 -5.65 -9.06
CA TYR A 258 -19.41 -5.87 -9.46
C TYR A 258 -19.51 -7.03 -10.47
N PHE A 259 -18.57 -7.14 -11.41
CA PHE A 259 -18.51 -8.27 -12.35
C PHE A 259 -18.16 -9.59 -11.67
N ASP A 260 -17.15 -9.60 -10.78
CA ASP A 260 -16.77 -10.80 -10.03
C ASP A 260 -17.93 -11.31 -9.15
N GLU A 261 -18.71 -10.40 -8.54
CA GLU A 261 -19.88 -10.75 -7.74
C GLU A 261 -21.08 -11.25 -8.58
N ASP A 262 -21.26 -10.77 -9.81
CA ASP A 262 -22.33 -11.26 -10.70
C ASP A 262 -21.98 -12.66 -11.27
N ASP A 263 -20.70 -12.94 -11.55
CA ASP A 263 -20.23 -14.25 -12.01
C ASP A 263 -20.38 -15.34 -10.92
N GLU A 264 -20.17 -15.01 -9.64
CA GLU A 264 -20.43 -15.93 -8.50
C GLU A 264 -21.92 -16.26 -8.33
N VAL A 265 -22.83 -15.34 -8.69
CA VAL A 265 -24.28 -15.54 -8.55
C VAL A 265 -24.83 -16.44 -9.66
N GLU A 266 -24.25 -16.39 -10.87
CA GLU A 266 -24.62 -17.29 -11.97
C GLU A 266 -24.11 -18.72 -11.72
N GLU A 267 -22.93 -18.91 -11.11
CA GLU A 267 -22.43 -20.26 -10.73
C GLU A 267 -23.30 -20.91 -9.63
N ASP A 268 -23.77 -20.13 -8.65
CA ASP A 268 -24.66 -20.61 -7.58
C ASP A 268 -26.10 -20.92 -8.08
N GLU A 269 -26.56 -20.27 -9.16
CA GLU A 269 -27.86 -20.58 -9.78
C GLU A 269 -27.81 -21.84 -10.66
N GLU A 270 -26.65 -22.18 -11.25
CA GLU A 270 -26.48 -23.41 -12.03
C GLU A 270 -26.41 -24.67 -11.13
N ASP A 271 -25.75 -24.63 -9.96
CA ASP A 271 -25.65 -25.77 -9.03
C ASP A 271 -26.97 -26.09 -8.30
N MET A 272 -27.93 -25.16 -8.31
CA MET A 272 -29.28 -25.37 -7.77
C MET A 272 -30.26 -25.96 -8.79
N THR A 273 -29.80 -26.27 -10.01
CA THR A 273 -30.63 -26.81 -11.10
C THR A 273 -30.29 -28.23 -11.59
N GLU A 274 -29.40 -28.97 -10.92
CA GLU A 274 -29.23 -30.43 -11.12
C GLU A 274 -29.91 -31.32 -10.06
#